data_AF-A0A832UA42-F1
#
_entry.id   AF-A0A832UA42-F1
#
_cell.length_a   1.000
_cell.length_b   1.000
_cell.length_c   1.000
_cell.angle_alpha   90.00
_cell.angle_beta   90.00
_cell.angle_gamma   90.00
#
_symmetry.space_group_name_H-M   'P 1'
#
loop_
_entity.id
_entity.type
_entity.pdbx_description
1 polymer ?
#
loop_
_entity_poly.entity_id
_entity_poly.type
_entity_poly.pdbx_seq_one_letter_code
_entity_poly.pdbx_strand_id
1 'polypeptide(L)'
;MDKQTVKYAIRRFSNLIERNKEHRAYSDFKEGINKGLDIAKFTFEDHVEKFDLSSLEDNQTIKIRDLQNEFNSLIDTLDIRKKPNCSEEHLEGIYKGFEKSKLLFEEFIKELV
;
A
#
# COMPACT_ATOMS: atom_id res chain seq x y z
N MET A 1 15.83 -3.86 -11.78
CA MET A 1 15.37 -2.46 -11.80
C MET A 1 16.51 -1.53 -11.42
N ASP A 2 16.55 -0.31 -11.96
CA ASP A 2 17.53 0.70 -11.57
C ASP A 2 17.20 1.30 -10.18
N LYS A 3 18.23 1.69 -9.41
CA LYS A 3 18.07 2.24 -8.06
C LYS A 3 17.30 3.57 -8.04
N GLN A 4 17.35 4.34 -9.13
CA GLN A 4 16.64 5.61 -9.25
C GLN A 4 15.13 5.40 -9.44
N THR A 5 14.72 4.43 -10.26
CA THR A 5 13.32 4.00 -10.43
C THR A 5 12.76 3.45 -9.13
N VAL A 6 13.50 2.60 -8.41
CA VAL A 6 13.07 2.09 -7.09
C VAL A 6 12.82 3.24 -6.12
N LYS A 7 13.79 4.16 -5.96
CA LYS A 7 13.64 5.33 -5.09
C LYS A 7 12.48 6.24 -5.50
N TYR A 8 12.27 6.41 -6.80
CA TYR A 8 11.18 7.21 -7.35
C TYR A 8 9.83 6.57 -7.00
N ALA A 9 9.68 5.25 -7.23
CA ALA A 9 8.49 4.47 -6.90
C ALA A 9 8.14 4.54 -5.41
N ILE A 10 9.11 4.26 -4.52
CA ILE A 10 8.93 4.38 -3.06
C ILE A 10 8.44 5.79 -2.69
N ARG A 11 9.11 6.83 -3.20
CA ARG A 11 8.78 8.22 -2.89
C ARG A 11 7.38 8.59 -3.37
N ARG A 12 7.01 8.17 -4.58
CA ARG A 12 5.68 8.46 -5.17
C ARG A 12 4.58 7.80 -4.36
N PHE A 13 4.69 6.48 -4.14
CA PHE A 13 3.68 5.74 -3.39
C PHE A 13 3.57 6.24 -1.94
N SER A 14 4.70 6.49 -1.28
CA SER A 14 4.71 7.08 0.08
C SER A 14 3.98 8.41 0.13
N ASN A 15 4.22 9.32 -0.82
CA ASN A 15 3.52 10.61 -0.87
C ASN A 15 2.01 10.43 -1.10
N LEU A 16 1.60 9.47 -1.94
CA LEU A 16 0.20 9.17 -2.17
C LEU A 16 -0.49 8.66 -0.90
N ILE A 17 0.18 7.79 -0.15
CA ILE A 17 -0.30 7.29 1.15
C ILE A 17 -0.45 8.42 2.16
N GLU A 18 0.58 9.26 2.37
CA GLU A 18 0.53 10.34 3.37
C GLU A 18 -0.59 11.35 3.09
N ARG A 19 -0.85 11.67 1.82
CA ARG A 19 -1.94 12.57 1.40
C ARG A 19 -3.34 11.99 1.65
N ASN A 20 -3.44 10.67 1.74
CA ASN A 20 -4.70 9.95 1.90
C ASN A 20 -4.97 9.52 3.35
N LYS A 21 -4.07 9.84 4.28
CA LYS A 21 -4.31 9.64 5.71
C LYS A 21 -5.38 10.58 6.24
N GLU A 22 -6.15 10.10 7.20
CA GLU A 22 -7.10 10.89 7.96
C GLU A 22 -6.34 11.82 8.91
N HIS A 23 -6.27 13.12 8.59
CA HIS A 23 -5.59 14.11 9.43
C HIS A 23 -6.27 14.35 10.80
N ARG A 24 -7.52 13.88 10.97
CA ARG A 24 -8.30 14.00 12.21
C ARG A 24 -8.72 12.62 12.72
N ALA A 25 -7.72 11.79 13.02
CA ALA A 25 -7.88 10.45 13.56
C ALA A 25 -8.18 10.46 15.08
N TYR A 26 -9.28 11.11 15.49
CA TYR A 26 -9.70 11.20 16.89
C TYR A 26 -10.48 9.98 17.39
N SER A 27 -10.52 8.90 16.61
CA SER A 27 -11.13 7.64 16.99
C SER A 27 -10.21 6.48 16.65
N ASP A 28 -10.30 5.41 17.44
CA ASP A 28 -9.56 4.17 17.26
C ASP A 28 -9.66 3.66 15.82
N PHE A 29 -10.85 3.68 15.23
CA PHE A 29 -11.09 3.29 13.84
C PHE A 29 -10.27 4.12 12.83
N LYS A 30 -10.27 5.45 12.95
CA LYS A 30 -9.52 6.32 12.03
C LYS A 30 -8.01 6.20 12.23
N GLU A 31 -7.58 6.01 13.48
CA GLU A 31 -6.19 5.71 13.78
C GLU A 31 -5.77 4.37 13.15
N GLY A 32 -6.65 3.37 13.23
CA GLY A 32 -6.51 2.08 12.56
C GLY A 32 -6.33 2.22 11.06
N ILE A 33 -7.17 3.02 10.38
CA ILE A 33 -7.03 3.29 8.93
C ILE A 33 -5.65 3.83 8.61
N ASN A 34 -5.21 4.86 9.32
CA ASN A 34 -3.87 5.44 9.12
C ASN A 34 -2.77 4.41 9.36
N LYS A 35 -2.95 3.54 10.37
CA LYS A 35 -2.00 2.48 10.68
C LYS A 35 -1.92 1.43 9.57
N GLY A 36 -3.06 1.02 9.00
CA GLY A 36 -3.12 0.11 7.86
C GLY A 36 -2.44 0.70 6.62
N LEU A 37 -2.66 1.99 6.34
CA LEU A 37 -1.97 2.71 5.27
C LEU A 37 -0.44 2.76 5.48
N ASP A 38 0.01 3.02 6.71
CA ASP A 38 1.44 3.00 7.04
C ASP A 38 2.07 1.63 6.86
N ILE A 39 1.40 0.58 7.34
CA ILE A 39 1.87 -0.80 7.16
C ILE A 39 2.01 -1.11 5.66
N ALA A 40 1.00 -0.78 4.85
CA ALA A 40 1.03 -1.02 3.42
C ALA A 40 2.18 -0.28 2.71
N LYS A 41 2.44 0.97 3.10
CA LYS A 41 3.59 1.76 2.63
C LYS A 41 4.92 1.06 2.95
N PHE A 42 5.12 0.63 4.20
CA PHE A 42 6.36 -0.04 4.59
C PHE A 42 6.51 -1.41 3.93
N THR A 43 5.44 -2.18 3.79
CA THR A 43 5.44 -3.45 3.06
C THR A 43 5.86 -3.26 1.61
N PHE A 44 5.32 -2.23 0.94
CA PHE A 44 5.75 -1.89 -0.42
C PHE A 44 7.22 -1.51 -0.46
N GLU A 45 7.69 -0.62 0.43
CA GLU A 45 9.09 -0.19 0.47
C GLU A 45 10.07 -1.37 0.66
N ASP A 46 9.72 -2.35 1.49
CA ASP A 46 10.53 -3.55 1.73
C ASP A 46 10.52 -4.53 0.53
N HIS A 47 9.47 -4.50 -0.29
CA HIS A 47 9.26 -5.46 -1.37
C HIS A 47 9.42 -4.88 -2.78
N VAL A 48 9.58 -3.56 -2.93
CA VAL A 48 9.58 -2.84 -4.22
C VAL A 48 10.61 -3.38 -5.22
N GLU A 49 11.75 -3.90 -4.74
CA GLU A 49 12.79 -4.46 -5.61
C GLU A 49 12.35 -5.75 -6.33
N LYS A 50 11.31 -6.42 -5.80
CA LYS A 50 10.73 -7.65 -6.38
C LYS A 50 9.68 -7.35 -7.46
N PHE A 51 9.10 -6.16 -7.45
CA PHE A 51 8.14 -5.75 -8.48
C PHE A 51 8.89 -5.45 -9.79
N ASP A 52 8.37 -5.87 -10.95
CA ASP A 52 8.93 -5.47 -12.23
C ASP A 52 8.30 -4.17 -12.76
N LEU A 53 8.74 -3.04 -12.20
CA LEU A 53 8.31 -1.69 -12.62
C LEU A 53 9.05 -1.16 -13.85
N SER A 54 10.07 -1.87 -14.34
CA SER A 54 10.94 -1.40 -15.43
C SER A 54 10.45 -1.73 -16.83
N SER A 55 9.51 -2.68 -16.97
CA SER A 55 9.16 -3.27 -18.26
C SER A 55 7.81 -2.82 -18.81
N LEU A 56 7.24 -1.71 -18.32
CA LEU A 56 5.88 -1.25 -18.63
C LEU A 56 5.61 -0.84 -20.10
N GLU A 57 6.60 -0.92 -21.01
CA GLU A 57 6.41 -0.59 -22.43
C GLU A 57 5.62 -1.66 -23.22
N ASP A 58 5.62 -2.94 -22.81
CA ASP A 58 4.92 -4.03 -23.50
C ASP A 58 3.74 -4.61 -22.68
N ASN A 59 2.54 -4.62 -23.27
CA ASN A 59 1.29 -5.20 -22.76
C ASN A 59 0.87 -4.68 -21.36
N GLN A 60 0.76 -3.35 -21.27
CA GLN A 60 0.47 -2.56 -20.07
C GLN A 60 -0.65 -3.11 -19.17
N THR A 61 -1.77 -3.55 -19.75
CA THR A 61 -2.93 -4.02 -18.98
C THR A 61 -2.64 -5.29 -18.18
N ILE A 62 -1.91 -6.25 -18.75
CA ILE A 62 -1.58 -7.50 -18.06
C ILE A 62 -0.58 -7.22 -16.92
N LYS A 63 0.43 -6.39 -17.18
CA LYS A 63 1.43 -6.02 -16.16
C LYS A 63 0.85 -5.22 -15.00
N ILE A 64 -0.03 -4.25 -15.27
CA ILE A 64 -0.76 -3.52 -14.22
C ILE A 64 -1.52 -4.50 -13.34
N ARG A 65 -2.22 -5.47 -13.94
CA ARG A 65 -2.96 -6.49 -13.19
C ARG A 65 -2.05 -7.37 -12.34
N ASP A 66 -0.91 -7.80 -12.88
CA ASP A 66 0.02 -8.65 -12.16
C ASP A 66 0.67 -7.93 -10.98
N LEU A 67 1.13 -6.68 -11.17
CA LEU A 67 1.65 -5.83 -10.09
C LEU A 67 0.59 -5.60 -9.00
N GLN A 68 -0.66 -5.34 -9.39
CA GLN A 68 -1.76 -5.18 -8.45
C GLN A 68 -2.02 -6.47 -7.65
N ASN A 69 -2.00 -7.63 -8.31
CA ASN A 69 -2.21 -8.92 -7.65
C ASN A 69 -1.08 -9.24 -6.67
N GLU A 70 0.17 -8.97 -7.04
CA GLU A 70 1.33 -9.14 -6.16
C GLU A 70 1.20 -8.27 -4.91
N PHE A 71 0.89 -6.99 -5.07
CA PHE A 71 0.69 -6.08 -3.95
C PHE A 71 -0.48 -6.52 -3.05
N ASN A 72 -1.63 -6.86 -3.66
CA ASN A 72 -2.78 -7.35 -2.90
C ASN A 72 -2.43 -8.59 -2.08
N SER A 73 -1.70 -9.54 -2.68
CA SER A 73 -1.26 -10.75 -1.98
C SER A 73 -0.32 -10.45 -0.82
N LEU A 74 0.60 -9.49 -0.97
CA LEU A 74 1.46 -9.04 0.13
C LEU A 74 0.64 -8.48 1.28
N ILE A 75 -0.39 -7.69 1.00
CA ILE A 75 -1.26 -7.11 2.05
C ILE A 75 -2.15 -8.18 2.70
N ASP A 76 -2.74 -9.08 1.91
CA ASP A 76 -3.66 -10.12 2.40
C ASP A 76 -2.97 -11.18 3.27
N THR A 77 -1.65 -11.32 3.13
CA THR A 77 -0.84 -12.24 3.94
C THR A 77 -0.34 -11.63 5.25
N LEU A 78 -0.58 -10.33 5.49
CA LEU A 78 -0.20 -9.68 6.74
C LEU A 78 -1.08 -10.14 7.90
N ASP A 79 -0.48 -10.86 8.84
CA ASP A 79 -1.14 -11.32 10.06
C ASP A 79 -1.16 -10.20 11.13
N ILE A 80 -2.19 -9.35 11.09
CA ILE A 80 -2.46 -8.35 12.13
C ILE A 80 -3.18 -9.03 13.29
N ARG A 81 -2.43 -9.76 14.12
CA ARG A 81 -2.97 -10.31 15.37
C ARG A 81 -3.40 -9.18 16.30
N LYS A 82 -4.48 -9.41 17.08
CA LYS A 82 -4.84 -8.57 18.22
C LYS A 82 -3.64 -8.44 19.15
N LYS A 83 -2.97 -7.28 19.15
CA LYS A 83 -2.10 -6.90 20.25
C LYS A 83 -2.96 -6.70 21.50
N PRO A 84 -2.44 -7.01 22.70
CA PRO A 84 -3.11 -6.59 23.93
C PRO A 84 -3.31 -5.07 23.87
N ASN A 85 -4.52 -4.61 24.19
CA ASN A 85 -4.99 -3.21 24.11
C ASN A 85 -5.35 -2.66 22.71
N CYS A 86 -5.48 -3.51 21.69
CA CYS A 86 -6.06 -3.10 20.41
C CYS A 86 -7.59 -3.28 20.44
N SER A 87 -8.34 -2.18 20.34
CA SER A 87 -9.80 -2.25 20.23
C SER A 87 -10.22 -2.92 18.91
N GLU A 88 -11.42 -3.48 18.88
CA GLU A 88 -11.95 -4.10 17.67
C GLU A 88 -12.15 -3.07 16.55
N GLU A 89 -12.57 -1.86 16.90
CA GLU A 89 -12.68 -0.73 15.96
C GLU A 89 -11.33 -0.34 15.37
N HIS A 90 -10.26 -0.32 16.17
CA HIS A 90 -8.92 -0.05 15.63
C HIS A 90 -8.49 -1.12 14.63
N LEU A 91 -8.78 -2.38 14.93
CA LEU A 91 -8.41 -3.50 14.09
C LEU A 91 -9.21 -3.53 12.79
N GLU A 92 -10.51 -3.23 12.85
CA GLU A 92 -11.34 -2.99 11.66
C GLU A 92 -10.81 -1.82 10.83
N GLY A 93 -10.40 -0.74 11.51
CA GLY A 93 -9.74 0.40 10.88
C GLY A 93 -8.51 0.00 10.08
N ILE A 94 -7.63 -0.85 10.63
CA ILE A 94 -6.43 -1.35 9.94
C ILE A 94 -6.81 -2.08 8.64
N TYR A 95 -7.79 -2.99 8.69
CA TYR A 95 -8.25 -3.69 7.49
C TYR A 95 -8.87 -2.73 6.46
N LYS A 96 -9.59 -1.70 6.90
CA LYS A 96 -10.05 -0.64 5.99
C LYS A 96 -8.91 0.17 5.39
N GLY A 97 -7.85 0.42 6.15
CA GLY A 97 -6.60 1.01 5.65
C GLY A 97 -5.95 0.15 4.57
N PHE A 98 -5.95 -1.18 4.73
CA PHE A 98 -5.47 -2.13 3.71
C PHE A 98 -6.28 -2.05 2.43
N GLU A 99 -7.61 -2.13 2.51
CA GLU A 99 -8.47 -2.00 1.32
C GLU A 99 -8.24 -0.67 0.60
N LYS A 100 -8.11 0.43 1.35
CA LYS A 100 -7.77 1.75 0.78
C LYS A 100 -6.40 1.75 0.12
N SER A 101 -5.39 1.11 0.72
CA SER A 101 -4.04 1.06 0.15
C SER A 101 -3.99 0.31 -1.18
N LYS A 102 -4.80 -0.74 -1.37
CA LYS A 102 -4.91 -1.47 -2.64
C LYS A 102 -5.43 -0.57 -3.76
N LEU A 103 -6.44 0.24 -3.47
CA LEU A 103 -6.98 1.23 -4.42
C LEU A 103 -5.94 2.30 -4.78
N LEU A 104 -5.21 2.81 -3.78
CA LEU A 104 -4.14 3.79 -4.01
C LEU A 104 -2.98 3.19 -4.80
N PHE A 105 -2.68 1.90 -4.60
CA PHE A 105 -1.67 1.21 -5.40
C PHE A 105 -2.09 1.11 -6.86
N GLU A 106 -3.38 0.87 -7.14
CA GLU A 106 -3.92 0.86 -8.50
C GLU A 106 -3.78 2.22 -9.18
N GLU A 107 -4.05 3.31 -8.46
CA GLU A 107 -3.81 4.68 -8.95
C GLU A 107 -2.33 4.91 -9.24
N PHE A 108 -1.46 4.51 -8.31
CA PHE A 108 -0.02 4.65 -8.43
C PHE A 108 0.56 3.92 -9.66
N ILE A 109 0.17 2.67 -9.90
CA ILE A 109 0.66 1.91 -11.07
C ILE A 109 0.11 2.44 -12.39
N LYS A 110 -1.11 3.00 -12.41
CA LYS A 110 -1.66 3.65 -13.60
C LYS A 110 -0.94 4.95 -13.95
N GLU A 111 -0.47 5.70 -12.95
CA GLU A 111 0.32 6.93 -13.17
C GLU A 111 1.75 6.67 -13.65
N LEU A 112 2.28 5.45 -13.46
CA LEU A 112 3.61 5.05 -13.92
C LEU A 112 3.63 4.62 -15.40
N VAL A 113 2.46 4.48 -16.04
CA VAL A 113 2.26 4.05 -17.42
C VAL A 113 2.21 5.24 -18.37
#